data_AF-Q8Y925-F1
#
_entry.id   AF-Q8Y925-F1
#
_cell.length_a   1.000
_cell.length_b   1.000
_cell.length_c   1.000
_cell.angle_alpha   90.00
_cell.angle_beta   90.00
_cell.angle_gamma   90.00
#
_symmetry.space_group_name_H-M   'P 1'
#
loop_
_entity.id
_entity.type
_entity.pdbx_description
1 polymer ?
#
loop_
_entity_poly.entity_id
_entity_poly.type
_entity_poly.pdbx_seq_one_letter_code
_entity_poly.pdbx_strand_id
1 'polypeptide(L)'
;MNPVEQVISARQAEFQSVFEAAKQSATTFETKLNERLNETTTAKTTSVQTVTDAELARAREAYEALINQSETNSAAPTSSTTTETPTASTGELTNWNNYQIKPISAENEGKYSDLIKTAATKYGVPEALIKRVIQVESNFNPNVVSSAGATGLMQLMYGSNRTDPATNIDAGTKQLASYIKKYDGDLKLALAAYNAGPGNVHKYGGVPPFKETQNYLTKIIG
;
A
#
# COMPACT_ATOMS: atom_id res chain seq x y z
N MET A 1 -62.51 14.22 10.65
CA MET A 1 -61.16 14.82 10.62
C MET A 1 -61.32 16.31 10.46
N ASN A 2 -60.70 17.10 11.33
CA ASN A 2 -60.74 18.56 11.25
C ASN A 2 -59.87 19.03 10.06
N PRO A 3 -60.23 20.11 9.35
CA PRO A 3 -59.41 20.71 8.29
C PRO A 3 -57.91 20.81 8.58
N VAL A 4 -57.51 21.10 9.83
CA VAL A 4 -56.09 21.17 10.23
C VAL A 4 -55.38 19.82 10.14
N GLU A 5 -56.05 18.74 10.55
CA GLU A 5 -55.50 17.38 10.49
C GLU A 5 -55.34 16.90 9.04
N GLN A 6 -56.25 17.30 8.15
CA GLN A 6 -56.17 16.99 6.73
C GLN A 6 -54.98 17.68 6.06
N VAL A 7 -54.71 18.94 6.39
CA VAL A 7 -53.55 19.68 5.87
C VAL A 7 -52.24 19.08 6.37
N ILE A 8 -52.15 18.71 7.66
CA ILE A 8 -50.96 18.07 8.22
C ILE A 8 -50.73 16.70 7.55
N SER A 9 -51.77 15.90 7.39
CA SER A 9 -51.68 14.59 6.74
C SER A 9 -51.26 14.70 5.27
N ALA A 10 -51.81 15.66 4.53
CA ALA A 10 -51.43 15.92 3.14
C ALA A 10 -49.96 16.36 3.02
N ARG A 11 -49.50 17.26 3.89
CA ARG A 11 -48.09 17.71 3.92
C ARG A 11 -47.13 16.60 4.31
N GLN A 12 -47.53 15.72 5.23
CA GLN A 12 -46.73 14.56 5.59
C GLN A 12 -46.63 13.55 4.44
N ALA A 13 -47.72 13.32 3.70
CA ALA A 13 -47.70 12.47 2.51
C ALA A 13 -46.84 13.05 1.38
N GLU A 14 -46.92 14.37 1.13
CA GLU A 14 -46.04 15.08 0.18
C GLU A 14 -44.57 14.93 0.56
N PHE A 15 -44.23 15.14 1.83
CA PHE A 15 -42.86 14.99 2.32
C PHE A 15 -42.34 13.56 2.15
N GLN A 16 -43.14 12.56 2.51
CA GLN A 16 -42.75 11.15 2.34
C GLN A 16 -42.53 10.79 0.86
N SER A 17 -43.39 11.29 -0.03
CA SER A 17 -43.24 11.06 -1.47
C SER A 17 -41.93 11.66 -2.01
N VAL A 18 -41.62 12.90 -1.64
CA VAL A 18 -40.37 13.57 -2.05
C VAL A 18 -39.14 12.86 -1.46
N PHE A 19 -39.23 12.40 -0.21
CA PHE A 19 -38.14 11.69 0.46
C PHE A 19 -37.83 10.34 -0.19
N GLU A 20 -38.85 9.55 -0.53
CA GLU A 20 -38.65 8.27 -1.22
C GLU A 20 -38.13 8.45 -2.65
N ALA A 21 -38.59 9.49 -3.37
CA ALA A 21 -38.05 9.83 -4.68
C ALA A 21 -36.55 10.23 -4.61
N ALA A 22 -36.16 10.94 -3.55
CA ALA A 22 -34.75 11.30 -3.32
C ALA A 22 -33.89 10.06 -3.01
N LYS A 23 -34.39 9.12 -2.21
CA LYS A 23 -33.69 7.83 -1.97
C LYS A 23 -33.50 7.04 -3.25
N GLN A 24 -34.55 6.90 -4.05
CA GLN A 24 -34.48 6.15 -5.31
C GLN A 24 -33.49 6.79 -6.30
N SER A 25 -33.42 8.12 -6.32
CA SER A 25 -32.45 8.88 -7.13
C SER A 25 -31.01 8.63 -6.66
N ALA A 26 -30.78 8.58 -5.34
CA ALA A 26 -29.46 8.27 -4.78
C ALA A 26 -29.02 6.84 -5.10
N THR A 27 -29.90 5.86 -4.93
CA THR A 27 -29.62 4.45 -5.32
C THR A 27 -29.31 4.33 -6.81
N THR A 28 -30.07 5.02 -7.66
CA THR A 28 -29.83 5.01 -9.11
C THR A 28 -28.47 5.61 -9.46
N PHE A 29 -28.06 6.67 -8.77
CA PHE A 29 -26.75 7.28 -8.97
C PHE A 29 -25.62 6.34 -8.52
N GLU A 30 -25.75 5.70 -7.36
CA GLU A 30 -24.78 4.71 -6.87
C GLU A 30 -24.64 3.52 -7.83
N THR A 31 -25.75 2.98 -8.34
CA THR A 31 -25.72 1.89 -9.33
C THR A 31 -24.99 2.32 -10.60
N LYS A 32 -25.34 3.48 -11.17
CA LYS A 32 -24.67 3.99 -12.39
C LYS A 32 -23.19 4.30 -12.17
N LEU A 33 -22.81 4.73 -10.96
CA LEU A 33 -21.42 4.96 -10.62
C LEU A 33 -20.64 3.64 -10.58
N ASN A 34 -21.22 2.60 -9.98
CA ASN A 34 -20.62 1.27 -9.92
C ASN A 34 -20.52 0.61 -11.30
N GLU A 35 -21.53 0.76 -12.16
CA GLU A 35 -21.50 0.32 -13.56
C GLU A 35 -20.35 0.99 -14.33
N ARG A 36 -20.24 2.33 -14.26
CA ARG A 36 -19.16 3.07 -14.92
C ARG A 36 -17.77 2.73 -14.39
N LEU A 37 -17.64 2.47 -13.09
CA LEU A 37 -16.38 2.01 -12.48
C LEU A 37 -15.98 0.63 -12.99
N ASN A 38 -16.94 -0.29 -13.11
CA ASN A 38 -16.71 -1.63 -13.66
C ASN A 38 -16.34 -1.58 -15.14
N GLU A 39 -17.05 -0.77 -15.95
CA GLU A 39 -16.72 -0.55 -17.36
C GLU A 39 -15.30 0.02 -17.55
N THR A 40 -14.92 1.01 -16.72
CA THR A 40 -13.58 1.62 -16.76
C THR A 40 -12.49 0.63 -16.34
N THR A 41 -12.78 -0.24 -15.36
CA THR A 41 -11.85 -1.26 -14.88
C THR A 41 -11.65 -2.36 -15.93
N THR A 42 -12.72 -2.82 -16.58
CA THR A 42 -12.65 -3.82 -17.65
C THR A 42 -11.93 -3.26 -18.88
N ALA A 43 -12.26 -2.05 -19.33
CA ALA A 43 -11.59 -1.42 -20.48
C ALA A 43 -10.08 -1.20 -20.23
N LYS A 44 -9.69 -0.77 -19.03
CA LYS A 44 -8.28 -0.60 -18.66
C LYS A 44 -7.54 -1.94 -18.53
N THR A 45 -8.19 -2.98 -18.00
CA THR A 45 -7.59 -4.31 -17.83
C THR A 45 -7.37 -5.02 -19.17
N THR A 46 -8.32 -4.94 -20.12
CA THR A 46 -8.17 -5.51 -21.47
C THR A 46 -7.05 -4.84 -22.27
N SER A 47 -6.90 -3.52 -22.15
CA SER A 47 -5.82 -2.79 -22.81
C SER A 47 -4.44 -3.07 -22.23
N VAL A 48 -4.31 -3.28 -20.91
CA VAL A 48 -3.00 -3.52 -20.25
C VAL A 48 -2.55 -4.98 -20.40
N GLN A 49 -3.46 -5.95 -20.30
CA GLN A 49 -3.13 -7.38 -20.41
C GLN A 49 -2.54 -7.74 -21.79
N THR A 50 -3.07 -7.13 -22.86
CA THR A 50 -2.61 -7.37 -24.23
C THR A 50 -1.23 -6.77 -24.51
N VAL A 51 -0.85 -5.66 -23.86
CA VAL A 51 0.52 -5.10 -23.98
C VAL A 51 1.50 -5.93 -23.17
N THR A 52 1.13 -6.35 -21.94
CA THR A 52 2.04 -7.12 -21.07
C THR A 52 2.35 -8.51 -21.59
N ASP A 53 1.38 -9.19 -22.21
CA ASP A 53 1.60 -10.54 -22.74
C ASP A 53 2.53 -10.51 -23.98
N ALA A 54 2.41 -9.47 -24.82
CA ALA A 54 3.30 -9.26 -25.96
C ALA A 54 4.72 -8.85 -25.54
N GLU A 55 4.86 -8.02 -24.50
CA GLU A 55 6.16 -7.64 -23.94
C GLU A 55 6.84 -8.81 -23.21
N LEU A 56 6.07 -9.64 -22.48
CA LEU A 56 6.59 -10.83 -21.80
C LEU A 56 7.03 -11.92 -22.80
N ALA A 57 6.34 -12.06 -23.94
CA ALA A 57 6.76 -12.95 -25.03
C ALA A 57 8.09 -12.48 -25.65
N ARG A 58 8.21 -11.19 -25.98
CA ARG A 58 9.46 -10.61 -26.52
C ARG A 58 10.63 -10.71 -25.54
N ALA A 59 10.37 -10.52 -24.25
CA ALA A 59 11.40 -10.65 -23.21
C ALA A 59 11.86 -12.12 -23.04
N ARG A 60 10.96 -13.10 -23.16
CA ARG A 60 11.30 -14.53 -23.14
C ARG A 60 12.14 -14.93 -24.35
N GLU A 61 11.75 -14.52 -25.55
CA GLU A 61 12.52 -14.77 -26.78
C GLU A 61 13.93 -14.16 -26.70
N ALA A 62 14.05 -12.92 -26.20
CA ALA A 62 15.34 -12.26 -26.01
C ALA A 62 16.21 -12.98 -24.96
N TYR A 63 15.62 -13.49 -23.88
CA TYR A 63 16.32 -14.24 -22.84
C TYR A 63 16.80 -15.61 -23.33
N GLU A 64 15.97 -16.34 -24.07
CA GLU A 64 16.34 -17.63 -24.67
C GLU A 64 17.45 -17.46 -25.72
N ALA A 65 17.44 -16.38 -26.49
CA ALA A 65 18.51 -16.05 -27.43
C ALA A 65 19.86 -15.75 -26.75
N LEU A 66 19.85 -15.17 -25.54
CA LEU A 66 21.06 -14.93 -24.75
C LEU A 66 21.64 -16.22 -24.16
N ILE A 67 20.79 -17.15 -23.73
CA ILE A 67 21.23 -18.46 -23.21
C ILE A 67 21.90 -19.27 -24.32
N ASN A 68 21.32 -19.32 -25.53
CA ASN A 68 21.89 -20.08 -26.64
C ASN A 68 23.20 -19.51 -27.20
N GLN A 69 23.52 -18.23 -26.94
CA GLN A 69 24.84 -17.66 -27.24
C GLN A 69 25.92 -18.06 -26.21
N SER A 70 25.53 -18.46 -25.00
CA SER A 70 26.46 -18.82 -23.92
C SER A 70 26.95 -20.27 -23.96
N GLU A 71 26.32 -21.16 -24.73
CA GLU A 71 26.68 -22.59 -24.80
C GLU A 71 27.90 -22.92 -25.68
N THR A 72 28.59 -21.92 -26.26
CA THR A 72 29.82 -22.16 -27.06
C THR A 72 31.12 -21.78 -26.37
N ASN A 73 31.08 -21.29 -25.12
CA ASN A 73 32.31 -20.91 -24.41
C ASN A 73 32.41 -21.52 -23.01
N SER A 74 33.32 -22.49 -22.94
CA SER A 74 34.21 -22.81 -21.82
C SER A 74 33.77 -23.87 -20.81
N ALA A 75 34.51 -24.98 -20.90
CA ALA A 75 34.67 -26.03 -19.93
C ALA A 75 35.03 -25.53 -18.51
N ALA A 76 34.61 -26.33 -17.53
CA ALA A 76 34.94 -26.24 -16.11
C ALA A 76 36.45 -26.46 -15.81
N PRO A 77 36.92 -26.22 -14.57
CA PRO A 77 36.83 -27.28 -13.55
C PRO A 77 36.49 -26.83 -12.09
N THR A 78 35.59 -27.63 -11.48
CA THR A 78 35.58 -28.23 -10.12
C THR A 78 36.31 -27.60 -8.91
N SER A 79 35.58 -27.31 -7.81
CA SER A 79 35.49 -28.15 -6.57
C SER A 79 35.19 -27.38 -5.26
N SER A 80 34.49 -28.09 -4.36
CA SER A 80 34.43 -28.03 -2.87
C SER A 80 33.54 -27.01 -2.12
N THR A 81 32.39 -27.52 -1.67
CA THR A 81 31.80 -27.54 -0.31
C THR A 81 32.45 -26.68 0.79
N THR A 82 31.66 -25.83 1.47
CA THR A 82 31.42 -25.86 2.94
C THR A 82 30.16 -25.03 3.29
N THR A 83 29.28 -25.67 4.05
CA THR A 83 28.14 -25.13 4.81
C THR A 83 28.56 -24.09 5.84
N GLU A 84 28.05 -22.86 5.74
CA GLU A 84 27.81 -22.00 6.91
C GLU A 84 26.51 -21.19 6.75
N THR A 85 25.67 -21.31 7.75
CA THR A 85 24.44 -20.58 8.00
C THR A 85 24.77 -19.14 8.41
N PRO A 86 24.20 -18.08 7.78
CA PRO A 86 24.30 -16.76 8.35
C PRO A 86 23.17 -16.55 9.37
N THR A 87 23.58 -16.68 10.64
CA THR A 87 22.90 -16.15 11.81
C THR A 87 22.60 -14.66 11.62
N ALA A 88 21.39 -14.25 11.99
CA ALA A 88 20.88 -12.89 11.91
C ALA A 88 21.85 -11.86 12.51
N SER A 89 22.45 -11.05 11.64
CA SER A 89 23.08 -9.78 12.01
C SER A 89 22.02 -8.69 11.96
N THR A 90 21.67 -8.16 13.12
CA THR A 90 20.78 -7.01 13.34
C THR A 90 21.44 -5.68 12.91
N GLY A 91 22.22 -5.68 11.82
CA GLY A 91 23.10 -4.58 11.43
C GLY A 91 23.06 -4.13 9.96
N GLU A 92 22.26 -4.74 9.08
CA GLU A 92 22.26 -4.39 7.65
C GLU A 92 21.05 -3.52 7.24
N LEU A 93 21.37 -2.40 6.58
CA LEU A 93 20.50 -1.44 5.87
C LEU A 93 19.82 -0.34 6.69
N THR A 94 20.53 0.36 7.58
CA THR A 94 20.07 1.65 8.14
C THR A 94 20.18 2.81 7.13
N ASN A 95 20.94 2.62 6.05
CA ASN A 95 21.15 3.60 4.99
C ASN A 95 20.37 3.20 3.73
N TRP A 96 19.36 3.97 3.36
CA TRP A 96 18.66 3.80 2.09
C TRP A 96 18.53 5.13 1.36
N ASN A 97 19.04 5.21 0.11
CA ASN A 97 19.02 6.41 -0.73
C ASN A 97 19.40 7.71 0.01
N ASN A 98 20.51 7.68 0.75
CA ASN A 98 21.03 8.80 1.57
C ASN A 98 20.21 9.17 2.82
N TYR A 99 19.24 8.33 3.22
CA TYR A 99 18.51 8.51 4.47
C TYR A 99 18.93 7.49 5.52
N GLN A 100 19.22 8.00 6.72
CA GLN A 100 19.36 7.21 7.94
C GLN A 100 17.96 6.86 8.44
N ILE A 101 17.62 5.57 8.44
CA ILE A 101 16.40 5.05 9.05
C ILE A 101 16.66 4.93 10.56
N LYS A 102 15.80 5.57 11.36
CA LYS A 102 15.93 5.53 12.82
C LYS A 102 15.64 4.13 13.34
N PRO A 103 16.40 3.65 14.35
CA PRO A 103 16.18 2.33 14.92
C PRO A 103 14.80 2.23 15.59
N ILE A 104 14.30 1.00 15.69
CA ILE A 104 13.16 0.69 16.53
C ILE A 104 13.55 0.64 18.00
N SER A 105 12.57 0.66 18.89
CA SER A 105 12.80 0.47 20.32
C SER A 105 13.03 -1.01 20.65
N ALA A 106 13.90 -1.27 21.63
CA ALA A 106 14.38 -2.61 21.95
C ALA A 106 13.24 -3.58 22.33
N GLU A 107 12.16 -3.09 22.95
CA GLU A 107 10.99 -3.90 23.32
C GLU A 107 10.17 -4.43 22.13
N ASN A 108 10.45 -3.91 20.93
CA ASN A 108 9.82 -4.34 19.69
C ASN A 108 10.75 -5.21 18.83
N GLU A 109 11.99 -5.44 19.24
CA GLU A 109 12.90 -6.32 18.53
C GLU A 109 12.33 -7.75 18.41
N GLY A 110 12.56 -8.37 17.25
CA GLY A 110 12.07 -9.71 16.93
C GLY A 110 10.57 -9.82 16.61
N LYS A 111 9.74 -8.83 16.93
CA LYS A 111 8.30 -8.90 16.64
C LYS A 111 8.03 -8.97 15.14
N TYR A 112 7.27 -9.99 14.73
CA TYR A 112 6.87 -10.25 13.35
C TYR A 112 8.06 -10.35 12.36
N SER A 113 9.25 -10.74 12.84
CA SER A 113 10.48 -10.77 12.03
C SER A 113 10.31 -11.50 10.71
N ASP A 114 9.68 -12.68 10.74
CA ASP A 114 9.53 -13.53 9.56
C ASP A 114 8.59 -12.90 8.54
N LEU A 115 7.46 -12.35 9.01
CA LEU A 115 6.49 -11.66 8.16
C LEU A 115 7.11 -10.41 7.51
N ILE A 116 7.88 -9.64 8.29
CA ILE A 116 8.58 -8.46 7.82
C ILE A 116 9.64 -8.85 6.80
N LYS A 117 10.44 -9.88 7.05
CA LYS A 117 11.47 -10.39 6.14
C LYS A 117 10.85 -10.88 4.83
N THR A 118 9.75 -11.61 4.89
CA THR A 118 8.99 -12.04 3.71
C THR A 118 8.51 -10.84 2.89
N ALA A 119 7.87 -9.86 3.52
CA ALA A 119 7.38 -8.67 2.83
C ALA A 119 8.53 -7.81 2.26
N ALA A 120 9.61 -7.64 3.02
CA ALA A 120 10.82 -6.93 2.61
C ALA A 120 11.40 -7.53 1.32
N THR A 121 11.60 -8.84 1.30
CA THR A 121 12.13 -9.58 0.16
C THR A 121 11.20 -9.46 -1.04
N LYS A 122 9.88 -9.63 -0.82
CA LYS A 122 8.87 -9.62 -1.87
C LYS A 122 8.76 -8.27 -2.59
N TYR A 123 8.89 -7.17 -1.85
CA TYR A 123 8.64 -5.83 -2.37
C TYR A 123 9.90 -4.97 -2.53
N GLY A 124 11.08 -5.49 -2.19
CA GLY A 124 12.34 -4.75 -2.27
C GLY A 124 12.42 -3.57 -1.32
N VAL A 125 11.76 -3.66 -0.15
CA VAL A 125 11.75 -2.60 0.87
C VAL A 125 12.64 -3.03 2.03
N PRO A 126 13.56 -2.18 2.53
CA PRO A 126 14.42 -2.54 3.65
C PRO A 126 13.61 -2.94 4.90
N GLU A 127 14.00 -4.04 5.57
CA GLU A 127 13.34 -4.48 6.79
C GLU A 127 13.31 -3.40 7.87
N ALA A 128 14.41 -2.64 8.01
CA ALA A 128 14.53 -1.54 8.96
C ALA A 128 13.44 -0.47 8.74
N LEU A 129 13.14 -0.17 7.47
CA LEU A 129 12.10 0.81 7.12
C LEU A 129 10.71 0.29 7.50
N ILE A 130 10.40 -0.98 7.18
CA ILE A 130 9.12 -1.60 7.52
C ILE A 130 8.93 -1.62 9.03
N LYS A 131 9.94 -2.09 9.78
CA LYS A 131 9.94 -2.11 11.25
C LYS A 131 9.67 -0.72 11.81
N ARG A 132 10.34 0.31 11.27
CA ARG A 132 10.20 1.68 11.77
C ARG A 132 8.82 2.27 11.45
N VAL A 133 8.27 2.02 10.27
CA VAL A 133 6.90 2.40 9.91
C VAL A 133 5.92 1.74 10.88
N ILE A 134 5.98 0.42 11.09
CA ILE A 134 5.10 -0.29 12.04
C ILE A 134 5.18 0.32 13.45
N GLN A 135 6.38 0.69 13.92
CA GLN A 135 6.50 1.32 15.22
C GLN A 135 5.78 2.68 15.29
N VAL A 136 5.93 3.51 14.26
CA VAL A 136 5.31 4.84 14.23
C VAL A 136 3.79 4.75 14.09
N GLU A 137 3.30 3.77 13.32
CA GLU A 137 1.88 3.58 13.02
C GLU A 137 1.10 2.98 14.20
N SER A 138 1.64 1.94 14.85
CA SER A 138 0.88 1.22 15.88
C SER A 138 1.69 0.79 17.10
N ASN A 139 2.98 1.10 17.13
CA ASN A 139 3.92 0.56 18.11
C ASN A 139 3.85 -0.99 18.18
N PHE A 140 3.80 -1.64 17.01
CA PHE A 140 3.69 -3.10 16.87
C PHE A 140 2.44 -3.72 17.50
N ASN A 141 1.36 -2.95 17.70
CA ASN A 141 0.07 -3.48 18.15
C ASN A 141 -0.85 -3.73 16.93
N PRO A 142 -1.27 -4.99 16.66
CA PRO A 142 -2.08 -5.33 15.49
C PRO A 142 -3.57 -4.96 15.64
N ASN A 143 -4.00 -4.55 16.84
CA ASN A 143 -5.39 -4.23 17.13
C ASN A 143 -5.67 -2.71 17.17
N VAL A 144 -4.68 -1.88 16.81
CA VAL A 144 -4.86 -0.41 16.79
C VAL A 144 -5.84 -0.02 15.69
N VAL A 145 -6.83 0.79 16.06
CA VAL A 145 -7.77 1.44 15.13
C VAL A 145 -7.72 2.94 15.39
N SER A 146 -7.40 3.74 14.37
CA SER A 146 -7.42 5.20 14.47
C SER A 146 -8.85 5.74 14.44
N SER A 147 -9.04 7.01 14.81
CA SER A 147 -10.33 7.69 14.70
C SER A 147 -10.84 7.80 13.26
N ALA A 148 -9.94 7.73 12.27
CA ALA A 148 -10.27 7.70 10.85
C ALA A 148 -10.56 6.29 10.32
N GLY A 149 -10.39 5.25 11.14
CA GLY A 149 -10.62 3.85 10.77
C GLY A 149 -9.40 3.12 10.21
N ALA A 150 -8.21 3.74 10.23
CA ALA A 150 -6.96 3.07 9.87
C ALA A 150 -6.71 1.93 10.85
N THR A 151 -6.30 0.75 10.38
CA THR A 151 -6.30 -0.48 11.19
C THR A 151 -4.97 -1.24 11.12
N GLY A 152 -4.53 -1.78 12.25
CA GLY A 152 -3.47 -2.77 12.33
C GLY A 152 -2.04 -2.21 12.36
N LEU A 153 -1.07 -3.09 12.11
CA LEU A 153 0.36 -2.80 12.28
C LEU A 153 0.88 -1.62 11.44
N MET A 154 0.38 -1.49 10.22
CA MET A 154 0.75 -0.45 9.26
C MET A 154 -0.44 0.49 8.95
N GLN A 155 -1.45 0.52 9.83
CA GLN A 155 -2.59 1.47 9.78
C GLN A 155 -3.23 1.62 8.39
N LEU A 156 -3.70 0.51 7.83
CA LEU A 156 -4.35 0.50 6.52
C LEU A 156 -5.80 1.00 6.59
N MET A 157 -6.20 1.83 5.62
CA MET A 157 -7.57 2.36 5.50
C MET A 157 -8.54 1.42 4.77
N TYR A 158 -8.03 0.55 3.89
CA TYR A 158 -8.83 -0.35 3.04
C TYR A 158 -8.21 -1.75 2.98
N GLY A 159 -8.98 -2.73 2.51
CA GLY A 159 -8.58 -4.14 2.44
C GLY A 159 -9.24 -5.01 3.51
N SER A 160 -9.17 -6.32 3.30
CA SER A 160 -9.75 -7.34 4.18
C SER A 160 -8.78 -7.73 5.30
N ASN A 161 -9.31 -8.21 6.44
CA ASN A 161 -8.54 -8.76 7.56
C ASN A 161 -7.38 -7.88 8.05
N ARG A 162 -7.60 -6.55 8.14
CA ARG A 162 -6.53 -5.60 8.47
C ARG A 162 -5.94 -5.75 9.88
N THR A 163 -6.57 -6.49 10.78
CA THR A 163 -6.02 -6.82 12.10
C THR A 163 -5.12 -8.06 12.07
N ASP A 164 -5.17 -8.86 11.00
CA ASP A 164 -4.25 -10.00 10.82
C ASP A 164 -2.84 -9.48 10.49
N PRO A 165 -1.80 -9.79 11.29
CA PRO A 165 -0.45 -9.29 11.08
C PRO A 165 0.12 -9.58 9.70
N ALA A 166 -0.07 -10.80 9.18
CA ALA A 166 0.52 -11.21 7.90
C ALA A 166 -0.09 -10.42 6.74
N THR A 167 -1.41 -10.35 6.69
CA THR A 167 -2.16 -9.59 5.67
C THR A 167 -1.83 -8.10 5.77
N ASN A 168 -1.78 -7.54 6.97
CA ASN A 168 -1.53 -6.12 7.18
C ASN A 168 -0.10 -5.70 6.78
N ILE A 169 0.92 -6.47 7.19
CA ILE A 169 2.32 -6.20 6.83
C ILE A 169 2.53 -6.34 5.32
N ASP A 170 1.97 -7.38 4.68
CA ASP A 170 2.11 -7.58 3.24
C ASP A 170 1.48 -6.42 2.45
N ALA A 171 0.23 -6.06 2.77
CA ALA A 171 -0.48 -4.99 2.08
C ALA A 171 0.12 -3.60 2.36
N GLY A 172 0.52 -3.32 3.61
CA GLY A 172 1.16 -2.06 3.99
C GLY A 172 2.53 -1.89 3.32
N THR A 173 3.34 -2.95 3.28
CA THR A 173 4.63 -2.92 2.60
C THR A 173 4.45 -2.75 1.09
N LYS A 174 3.47 -3.44 0.48
CA LYS A 174 3.12 -3.25 -0.94
C LYS A 174 2.75 -1.80 -1.25
N GLN A 175 1.95 -1.17 -0.40
CA GLN A 175 1.56 0.23 -0.58
C GLN A 175 2.76 1.17 -0.46
N LEU A 176 3.61 0.96 0.55
CA LEU A 176 4.84 1.74 0.72
C LEU A 176 5.77 1.60 -0.48
N ALA A 177 6.01 0.37 -0.95
CA ALA A 177 6.80 0.09 -2.14
C ALA A 177 6.24 0.80 -3.40
N SER A 178 4.92 0.85 -3.53
CA SER A 178 4.27 1.57 -4.64
C SER A 178 4.56 3.08 -4.62
N TYR A 179 4.63 3.70 -3.43
CA TYR A 179 5.00 5.10 -3.32
C TYR A 179 6.49 5.33 -3.55
N ILE A 180 7.35 4.45 -3.03
CA ILE A 180 8.78 4.47 -3.33
C ILE A 180 9.02 4.47 -4.84
N LYS A 181 8.36 3.56 -5.56
CA LYS A 181 8.43 3.51 -7.02
C LYS A 181 7.86 4.77 -7.68
N LYS A 182 6.72 5.27 -7.19
CA LYS A 182 6.04 6.44 -7.75
C LYS A 182 6.87 7.72 -7.67
N TYR A 183 7.71 7.86 -6.66
CA TYR A 183 8.57 9.03 -6.46
C TYR A 183 10.04 8.74 -6.75
N ASP A 184 10.32 7.79 -7.64
CA ASP A 184 11.67 7.48 -8.15
C ASP A 184 12.70 7.22 -7.05
N GLY A 185 12.28 6.60 -5.95
CA GLY A 185 13.13 6.30 -4.80
C GLY A 185 13.29 7.43 -3.79
N ASP A 186 12.63 8.58 -3.96
CA ASP A 186 12.59 9.64 -2.95
C ASP A 186 11.75 9.19 -1.74
N LEU A 187 12.46 8.72 -0.72
CA LEU A 187 11.87 8.24 0.53
C LEU A 187 11.04 9.31 1.25
N LYS A 188 11.45 10.59 1.22
CA LYS A 188 10.69 11.66 1.90
C LYS A 188 9.32 11.82 1.26
N LEU A 189 9.25 11.84 -0.06
CA LEU A 189 7.98 11.93 -0.79
C LEU A 189 7.14 10.65 -0.63
N ALA A 190 7.78 9.48 -0.63
CA ALA A 190 7.10 8.21 -0.44
C ALA A 190 6.44 8.12 0.95
N LEU A 191 7.17 8.46 2.02
CA LEU A 191 6.64 8.48 3.39
C LEU A 191 5.57 9.58 3.57
N ALA A 192 5.75 10.75 2.96
CA ALA A 192 4.75 11.80 2.97
C ALA A 192 3.45 11.34 2.27
N ALA A 193 3.56 10.62 1.16
CA ALA A 193 2.40 10.05 0.48
C ALA A 193 1.75 8.91 1.26
N TYR A 194 2.54 8.14 2.02
CA TYR A 194 2.01 7.10 2.89
C TYR A 194 1.15 7.69 4.02
N ASN A 195 1.66 8.72 4.70
CA ASN A 195 0.95 9.36 5.81
C ASN A 195 -0.17 10.32 5.37
N ALA A 196 0.10 11.20 4.41
CA ALA A 196 -0.84 12.27 4.01
C ALA A 196 -1.63 11.94 2.73
N GLY A 197 -1.32 10.84 2.06
CA GLY A 197 -1.88 10.49 0.76
C GLY A 197 -1.16 11.20 -0.40
N PRO A 198 -1.05 10.53 -1.57
CA PRO A 198 -0.34 11.06 -2.74
C PRO A 198 -1.02 12.29 -3.36
N GLY A 199 -2.33 12.46 -3.14
CA GLY A 199 -3.06 13.65 -3.60
C GLY A 199 -2.57 14.93 -2.92
N ASN A 200 -2.24 14.86 -1.62
CA ASN A 200 -1.67 16.00 -0.91
C ASN A 200 -0.23 16.27 -1.36
N VAL A 201 0.59 15.24 -1.54
CA VAL A 201 1.95 15.41 -2.08
C VAL A 201 1.92 16.10 -3.45
N HIS A 202 1.01 15.67 -4.33
CA HIS A 202 0.81 16.32 -5.62
C HIS A 202 0.34 17.77 -5.49
N LYS A 203 -0.67 18.03 -4.64
CA LYS A 203 -1.23 19.38 -4.41
C LYS A 203 -0.18 20.39 -3.95
N TYR A 204 0.75 19.98 -3.10
CA TYR A 204 1.80 20.86 -2.57
C TYR A 204 3.11 20.80 -3.35
N GLY A 205 3.21 19.97 -4.39
CA GLY A 205 4.44 19.80 -5.17
C GLY A 205 5.61 19.23 -4.36
N GLY A 206 5.33 18.49 -3.29
CA GLY A 206 6.34 18.04 -2.33
C GLY A 206 5.73 17.57 -1.02
N VAL A 207 6.52 17.55 0.05
CA VAL A 207 6.02 17.21 1.39
C VAL A 207 4.99 18.26 1.83
N PRO A 208 3.73 17.87 2.14
CA PRO A 208 2.72 18.80 2.61
C PRO A 208 3.16 19.53 3.90
N PRO A 209 2.76 20.80 4.11
CA PRO A 209 3.09 21.57 5.32
C PRO A 209 2.21 21.15 6.51
N PHE A 210 1.83 19.87 6.60
CA PHE A 210 1.06 19.34 7.72
C PHE A 210 2.01 18.97 8.85
N LYS A 211 1.75 19.50 10.05
CA LYS A 211 2.61 19.25 11.21
C LYS A 211 2.75 17.76 11.51
N GLU A 212 1.66 17.00 11.34
CA GLU A 212 1.66 15.55 11.48
C GLU A 212 2.63 14.87 10.51
N THR A 213 2.58 15.19 9.22
CA THR A 213 3.45 14.60 8.20
C THR A 213 4.91 14.95 8.41
N GLN A 214 5.21 16.21 8.77
CA GLN A 214 6.58 16.62 9.11
C GLN A 214 7.10 15.83 10.31
N ASN A 215 6.28 15.70 11.36
CA ASN A 215 6.63 14.90 12.52
C ASN A 215 6.80 13.41 12.16
N TYR A 216 5.95 12.86 11.30
CA TYR A 216 6.04 11.49 10.80
C TYR A 216 7.38 11.21 10.14
N LEU A 217 7.82 12.08 9.23
CA LEU A 217 9.14 11.99 8.59
C LEU A 217 10.26 12.00 9.63
N THR A 218 10.25 12.95 10.56
CA THR A 218 11.30 13.06 11.59
C THR A 218 11.32 11.86 12.54
N LYS A 219 10.21 11.13 12.70
CA LYS A 219 10.18 9.90 13.49
C LYS A 219 10.85 8.74 12.73
N ILE A 220 10.75 8.69 11.41
CA ILE A 220 11.25 7.54 10.63
C ILE A 220 12.69 7.75 10.16
N ILE A 221 13.03 8.95 9.72
CA ILE A 221 14.33 9.28 9.12
C ILE A 221 14.97 10.49 9.79
N GLY A 222 16.30 10.57 9.76
CA GLY A 222 17.05 11.73 10.23
C GLY A 222 18.54 11.51 10.30
#